data_AF-A0A2B9DWU0-F1
#
_entry.id   AF-A0A2B9DWU0-F1
#
_cell.length_a   1.000
_cell.length_b   1.000
_cell.length_c   1.000
_cell.angle_alpha   90.00
_cell.angle_beta   90.00
_cell.angle_gamma   90.00
#
_symmetry.space_group_name_H-M   'P 1'
#
loop_
_entity.id
_entity.type
_entity.pdbx_description
1 polymer ?
#
loop_
_entity_poly.entity_id
_entity_poly.type
_entity_poly.pdbx_seq_one_letter_code
_entity_poly.pdbx_strand_id
1 'polypeptide(L)'
;MKTWLYHVNDFILLLLLSLLTERDELIGIAIFLTTGYVGVFLIHKLMKKKTTGFVILLVIQIVCFSFLLPFSLFGTIMLPLFFFIVHAVGPGYPVQKSLGGIVWFVVSAIFYAPFPPLWKVLLLALHIMITFWLTGANRKQQLLRFASIITIGVMSMLIVQVFPFIRLMFGFMTEFIALGVGYALMPLIKAAEMKDTEGVWANKGHLLKPRIEDGKKLPDFDPILINTATIIVCTVIAIYVVRKIIKNRKHLSLPNMPVFESTIITDKEGISQKRFKRNKPPHNEIRKEIFKLESKLSPPLNRERGETVEAWLERINDEEEVNIQSHIIIDAYNAVRYSNGENTVLLHEFKEEVHKLYAYQKSLKKKRK
;
A
#
# COMPACT_ATOMS: atom_id res chain seq x y z
N MET A 1 0.26 -33.67 -24.21
CA MET A 1 -0.32 -33.20 -22.92
C MET A 1 0.65 -32.20 -22.32
N LYS A 2 0.41 -30.88 -22.23
CA LYS A 2 -0.68 -30.20 -21.52
C LYS A 2 -0.91 -28.79 -22.10
N THR A 3 -1.58 -28.66 -23.26
CA THR A 3 -1.94 -27.34 -23.84
C THR A 3 -2.83 -26.52 -22.92
N TRP A 4 -3.74 -27.17 -22.17
CA TRP A 4 -4.62 -26.52 -21.21
C TRP A 4 -3.86 -25.78 -20.09
N LEU A 5 -2.71 -26.30 -19.65
CA LEU A 5 -1.96 -25.71 -18.53
C LEU A 5 -1.31 -24.38 -18.93
N TYR A 6 -0.96 -24.19 -20.21
CA TYR A 6 -0.51 -22.90 -20.74
C TYR A 6 -1.62 -21.85 -20.66
N HIS A 7 -2.85 -22.21 -21.02
CA HIS A 7 -3.99 -21.31 -20.95
C HIS A 7 -4.35 -20.94 -19.50
N VAL A 8 -4.26 -21.89 -18.57
CA VAL A 8 -4.45 -21.61 -17.13
C VAL A 8 -3.34 -20.69 -16.61
N ASN A 9 -2.09 -20.91 -17.01
CA ASN A 9 -0.98 -20.05 -16.61
C ASN A 9 -1.12 -18.61 -17.13
N ASP A 10 -1.53 -18.46 -18.40
CA ASP A 10 -1.79 -17.17 -19.04
C ASP A 10 -2.98 -16.46 -18.35
N PHE A 11 -4.02 -17.20 -17.96
CA PHE A 11 -5.15 -16.66 -17.20
C PHE A 11 -4.72 -16.14 -15.82
N ILE A 12 -3.94 -16.92 -15.07
CA ILE A 12 -3.44 -16.52 -13.74
C ILE A 12 -2.57 -15.27 -13.87
N LEU A 13 -1.73 -15.17 -14.90
CA LEU A 13 -0.92 -13.99 -15.18
C LEU A 13 -1.80 -12.76 -15.45
N LEU A 14 -2.78 -12.88 -16.34
CA LEU A 14 -3.67 -11.76 -16.70
C LEU A 14 -4.53 -11.32 -15.51
N LEU A 15 -5.00 -12.28 -14.71
CA LEU A 15 -5.70 -12.00 -13.46
C LEU A 15 -4.80 -11.23 -12.48
N LEU A 16 -3.57 -11.68 -12.28
CA LEU A 16 -2.59 -10.99 -11.43
C LEU A 16 -2.31 -9.56 -11.91
N LEU A 17 -2.03 -9.37 -13.20
CA LEU A 17 -1.77 -8.05 -13.80
C LEU A 17 -2.98 -7.13 -13.63
N SER A 18 -4.18 -7.64 -13.86
CA SER A 18 -5.43 -6.89 -13.67
C SER A 18 -5.60 -6.44 -12.23
N LEU A 19 -5.37 -7.34 -11.27
CA LEU A 19 -5.48 -7.06 -9.84
C LEU A 19 -4.38 -6.14 -9.29
N LEU A 20 -3.21 -6.13 -9.92
CA LEU A 20 -2.13 -5.20 -9.58
C LEU A 20 -2.43 -3.79 -10.07
N THR A 21 -3.06 -3.68 -11.25
CA THR A 21 -3.36 -2.42 -11.93
C THR A 21 -4.63 -1.77 -11.40
N GLU A 22 -5.71 -2.54 -11.27
CA GLU A 22 -7.05 -2.08 -10.86
C GLU A 22 -7.43 -2.73 -9.53
N ARG A 23 -7.00 -2.14 -8.41
CA ARG A 23 -7.00 -2.82 -7.09
C ARG A 23 -8.39 -3.09 -6.51
N ASP A 24 -9.35 -2.21 -6.78
CA ASP A 24 -10.67 -2.21 -6.14
C ASP A 24 -11.83 -2.57 -7.09
N GLU A 25 -11.55 -2.68 -8.39
CA GLU A 25 -12.53 -2.86 -9.46
C GLU A 25 -12.68 -4.33 -9.89
N LEU A 26 -12.95 -5.22 -8.92
CA LEU A 26 -13.10 -6.66 -9.18
C LEU A 26 -14.16 -6.99 -10.24
N ILE A 27 -15.27 -6.22 -10.25
CA ILE A 27 -16.35 -6.39 -11.23
C ILE A 27 -15.85 -5.99 -12.63
N GLY A 28 -15.16 -4.85 -12.74
CA GLY A 28 -14.56 -4.42 -14.00
C GLY A 28 -13.54 -5.42 -14.52
N ILE A 29 -12.68 -5.96 -13.64
CA ILE A 29 -11.72 -7.01 -13.99
C ILE A 29 -12.42 -8.28 -14.50
N ALA A 30 -13.50 -8.71 -13.85
CA ALA A 30 -14.26 -9.86 -14.28
C ALA A 30 -14.88 -9.64 -15.66
N ILE A 31 -15.46 -8.46 -15.92
CA ILE A 31 -16.00 -8.08 -17.23
C ILE A 31 -14.89 -8.04 -18.28
N PHE A 32 -13.75 -7.43 -17.95
CA PHE A 32 -12.57 -7.35 -18.83
C PHE A 32 -12.09 -8.74 -19.26
N LEU A 33 -11.86 -9.64 -18.29
CA LEU A 33 -11.37 -10.98 -18.58
C LEU A 33 -12.41 -11.79 -19.36
N THR A 34 -13.67 -11.79 -18.94
CA THR A 34 -14.72 -12.57 -19.61
C THR A 34 -14.94 -12.13 -21.05
N THR A 35 -15.13 -10.83 -21.29
CA THR A 35 -15.29 -10.28 -22.65
C THR A 35 -14.04 -10.49 -23.51
N GLY A 36 -12.84 -10.35 -22.91
CA GLY A 36 -11.59 -10.64 -23.57
C GLY A 36 -11.49 -12.09 -24.03
N TYR A 37 -11.72 -13.06 -23.15
CA TYR A 37 -11.65 -14.49 -23.49
C TYR A 37 -12.73 -14.92 -24.50
N VAL A 38 -13.94 -14.35 -24.41
CA VAL A 38 -14.98 -14.53 -25.45
C VAL A 38 -14.49 -14.00 -26.80
N GLY A 39 -13.85 -12.83 -26.81
CA GLY A 39 -13.22 -12.26 -28.00
C GLY A 39 -12.14 -13.18 -28.59
N VAL A 40 -11.25 -13.74 -27.76
CA VAL A 40 -10.22 -14.71 -28.19
C VAL A 40 -10.85 -15.96 -28.81
N PHE A 41 -11.93 -16.47 -28.21
CA PHE A 41 -12.67 -17.61 -28.74
C PHE A 41 -13.28 -17.29 -30.12
N LEU A 42 -13.91 -16.12 -30.27
CA LEU A 42 -14.47 -15.68 -31.55
C LEU A 42 -13.40 -15.53 -32.63
N ILE A 43 -12.23 -14.95 -32.31
CA ILE A 43 -11.10 -14.83 -33.26
C ILE A 43 -10.65 -16.21 -33.73
N HIS A 44 -10.48 -17.16 -32.80
CA HIS A 44 -10.04 -18.52 -33.14
C HIS A 44 -11.06 -19.27 -34.01
N LYS A 45 -12.36 -19.00 -33.82
CA LYS A 45 -13.45 -19.67 -34.55
C LYS A 45 -13.74 -19.03 -35.90
N LEU A 46 -13.70 -17.70 -35.99
CA LEU A 46 -14.26 -16.94 -37.13
C LEU A 46 -13.19 -16.35 -38.05
N MET A 47 -11.97 -16.11 -37.58
CA MET A 47 -10.98 -15.35 -38.34
C MET A 47 -9.85 -16.22 -38.90
N LYS A 48 -9.66 -16.18 -40.23
CA LYS A 48 -8.53 -16.82 -40.91
C LYS A 48 -7.19 -16.17 -40.56
N LYS A 49 -7.15 -14.84 -40.45
CA LYS A 49 -5.96 -14.06 -40.01
C LYS A 49 -6.10 -13.67 -38.54
N LYS A 50 -5.48 -14.47 -37.66
CA LYS A 50 -5.58 -14.30 -36.20
C LYS A 50 -5.01 -12.97 -35.70
N THR A 51 -3.90 -12.51 -36.27
CA THR A 51 -3.23 -11.26 -35.88
C THR A 51 -4.13 -10.04 -36.07
N THR A 52 -4.81 -9.94 -37.21
CA THR A 52 -5.79 -8.87 -37.47
C THR A 52 -6.94 -8.90 -36.47
N GLY A 53 -7.42 -10.08 -36.09
CA GLY A 53 -8.46 -10.23 -35.08
C GLY A 53 -8.04 -9.73 -33.70
N PHE A 54 -6.82 -10.04 -33.28
CA PHE A 54 -6.29 -9.56 -32.01
C PHE A 54 -6.08 -8.04 -31.99
N VAL A 55 -5.67 -7.42 -33.11
CA VAL A 55 -5.55 -5.96 -33.21
C VAL A 55 -6.92 -5.30 -33.12
N ILE A 56 -7.94 -5.84 -33.79
CA ILE A 56 -9.32 -5.34 -33.69
C ILE A 56 -9.81 -5.46 -32.24
N LEU A 57 -9.57 -6.60 -31.59
CA LEU A 57 -9.95 -6.81 -30.19
C LEU A 57 -9.25 -5.81 -29.26
N LEU A 58 -7.96 -5.53 -29.46
CA LEU A 58 -7.22 -4.53 -28.70
C LEU A 58 -7.87 -3.14 -28.78
N VAL A 59 -8.17 -2.68 -30.00
CA VAL A 59 -8.80 -1.36 -30.22
C VAL A 59 -10.19 -1.31 -29.59
N ILE A 60 -11.00 -2.34 -29.81
CA ILE A 60 -12.35 -2.43 -29.21
C ILE A 60 -12.26 -2.44 -27.69
N GLN A 61 -11.32 -3.18 -27.10
CA GLN A 61 -11.13 -3.20 -25.65
C GLN A 61 -10.77 -1.83 -25.10
N ILE A 62 -9.81 -1.12 -25.72
CA ILE A 62 -9.42 0.24 -25.27
C ILE A 62 -10.62 1.18 -25.33
N VAL A 63 -11.37 1.19 -26.45
CA VAL A 63 -12.53 2.08 -26.65
C VAL A 63 -13.69 1.70 -25.73
N CYS A 64 -14.11 0.44 -25.70
CA CYS A 64 -15.22 0.01 -24.86
C CYS A 64 -14.91 0.19 -23.37
N PHE A 65 -13.70 -0.13 -22.93
CA PHE A 65 -13.34 -0.01 -21.52
C PHE A 65 -13.07 1.43 -21.08
N SER A 66 -12.71 2.34 -22.01
CA SER A 66 -12.65 3.76 -21.66
C SER A 66 -14.03 4.36 -21.35
N PHE A 67 -15.11 3.80 -21.91
CA PHE A 67 -16.47 4.31 -21.70
C PHE A 67 -17.28 3.51 -20.67
N LEU A 68 -17.06 2.19 -20.58
CA LEU A 68 -17.92 1.28 -19.81
C LEU A 68 -17.35 0.91 -18.44
N LEU A 69 -16.03 0.93 -18.27
CA LEU A 69 -15.38 0.49 -17.03
C LEU A 69 -14.74 1.68 -16.30
N PRO A 70 -14.86 1.74 -14.97
CA PRO A 70 -14.23 2.77 -14.14
C PRO A 70 -12.71 2.52 -13.94
N PHE A 71 -12.01 2.08 -15.00
CA PHE A 71 -10.58 1.82 -14.94
C PHE A 71 -9.77 3.11 -14.97
N SER A 72 -8.58 3.05 -14.38
CA SER A 72 -7.59 4.13 -14.51
C SER A 72 -7.17 4.28 -15.98
N LEU A 73 -6.79 5.50 -16.39
CA LEU A 73 -6.25 5.75 -17.74
C LEU A 73 -5.10 4.80 -18.10
N PHE A 74 -4.29 4.47 -17.10
CA PHE A 74 -3.20 3.52 -17.23
C PHE A 74 -3.71 2.10 -17.47
N GLY A 75 -4.69 1.62 -16.69
CA GLY A 75 -5.29 0.30 -16.85
C GLY A 75 -6.05 0.12 -18.17
N THR A 76 -6.76 1.15 -18.63
CA THR A 76 -7.50 1.15 -19.89
C THR A 76 -6.59 0.92 -21.10
N ILE A 77 -5.32 1.31 -21.04
CA ILE A 77 -4.35 1.11 -22.12
C ILE A 77 -3.51 -0.14 -21.87
N MET A 78 -2.97 -0.28 -20.66
CA MET A 78 -1.99 -1.32 -20.34
C MET A 78 -2.63 -2.71 -20.27
N LEU A 79 -3.82 -2.86 -19.67
CA LEU A 79 -4.43 -4.18 -19.55
C LEU A 79 -4.78 -4.80 -20.92
N PRO A 80 -5.44 -4.08 -21.86
CA PRO A 80 -5.64 -4.59 -23.22
C PRO A 80 -4.31 -4.88 -23.93
N LEU A 81 -3.28 -4.06 -23.74
CA LEU A 81 -1.97 -4.27 -24.35
C LEU A 81 -1.32 -5.57 -23.86
N PHE A 82 -1.31 -5.82 -22.54
CA PHE A 82 -0.82 -7.08 -21.99
C PHE A 82 -1.64 -8.26 -22.47
N PHE A 83 -2.97 -8.12 -22.51
CA PHE A 83 -3.87 -9.14 -23.03
C PHE A 83 -3.54 -9.51 -24.49
N PHE A 84 -3.29 -8.50 -25.32
CA PHE A 84 -2.85 -8.68 -26.70
C PHE A 84 -1.50 -9.41 -26.76
N ILE A 85 -0.48 -8.96 -26.02
CA ILE A 85 0.85 -9.56 -26.04
C ILE A 85 0.79 -11.05 -25.62
N VAL A 86 0.07 -11.36 -24.54
CA VAL A 86 -0.05 -12.73 -24.03
C VAL A 86 -0.65 -13.67 -25.07
N HIS A 87 -1.62 -13.22 -25.85
CA HIS A 87 -2.32 -14.06 -26.83
C HIS A 87 -1.74 -13.99 -28.25
N ALA A 88 -1.12 -12.89 -28.65
CA ALA A 88 -0.50 -12.72 -29.96
C ALA A 88 0.83 -13.47 -30.08
N VAL A 89 1.62 -13.54 -29.00
CA VAL A 89 2.92 -14.24 -28.95
C VAL A 89 2.76 -15.78 -28.88
N GLY A 90 1.55 -16.26 -28.57
CA GLY A 90 1.23 -17.69 -28.51
C GLY A 90 1.77 -18.40 -27.26
N PRO A 91 1.58 -19.73 -27.16
CA PRO A 91 1.91 -20.51 -25.97
C PRO A 91 3.41 -20.82 -25.79
N GLY A 92 4.26 -20.55 -26.79
CA GLY A 92 5.66 -21.00 -26.83
C GLY A 92 6.66 -20.25 -25.96
N TYR A 93 6.26 -19.13 -25.33
CA TYR A 93 7.19 -18.24 -24.61
C TYR A 93 6.78 -18.00 -23.13
N PRO A 94 6.59 -19.05 -22.31
CA PRO A 94 6.12 -18.90 -20.93
C PRO A 94 7.08 -18.10 -20.04
N VAL A 95 8.39 -18.24 -20.24
CA VAL A 95 9.42 -17.52 -19.46
C VAL A 95 9.39 -16.02 -19.70
N GLN A 96 9.22 -15.59 -20.96
CA GLN A 96 9.16 -14.16 -21.32
C GLN A 96 7.91 -13.51 -20.72
N LYS A 97 6.77 -14.20 -20.78
CA LYS A 97 5.51 -13.76 -20.14
C LYS A 97 5.67 -13.62 -18.62
N SER A 98 6.32 -14.58 -17.98
CA SER A 98 6.58 -14.55 -16.53
C SER A 98 7.51 -13.42 -16.13
N LEU A 99 8.57 -13.16 -16.91
CA LEU A 99 9.46 -12.01 -16.69
C LEU A 99 8.69 -10.69 -16.76
N GLY A 100 7.80 -10.53 -17.74
CA GLY A 100 6.89 -9.38 -17.84
C GLY A 100 6.01 -9.22 -16.59
N GLY A 101 5.44 -10.33 -16.09
CA GLY A 101 4.66 -10.34 -14.85
C GLY A 101 5.47 -9.93 -13.61
N ILE A 102 6.73 -10.38 -13.49
CA ILE A 102 7.63 -10.02 -12.39
C ILE A 102 8.00 -8.53 -12.46
N VAL A 103 8.39 -8.03 -13.63
CA VAL A 103 8.72 -6.61 -13.82
C VAL A 103 7.51 -5.75 -13.48
N TRP A 104 6.31 -6.12 -13.96
CA TRP A 104 5.09 -5.41 -13.62
C TRP A 104 4.80 -5.43 -12.13
N PHE A 105 4.96 -6.58 -11.46
CA PHE A 105 4.80 -6.67 -10.01
C PHE A 105 5.76 -5.75 -9.26
N VAL A 106 7.04 -5.68 -9.67
CA VAL A 106 8.04 -4.79 -9.06
C VAL A 106 7.66 -3.32 -9.28
N VAL A 107 7.28 -2.94 -10.50
CA VAL A 107 6.80 -1.59 -10.80
C VAL A 107 5.56 -1.27 -9.97
N SER A 108 4.59 -2.17 -9.90
CA SER A 108 3.39 -2.00 -9.08
C SER A 108 3.71 -1.89 -7.58
N ALA A 109 4.68 -2.65 -7.07
CA ALA A 109 5.07 -2.62 -5.67
C ALA A 109 5.81 -1.33 -5.28
N ILE A 110 6.58 -0.73 -6.21
CA ILE A 110 7.33 0.51 -5.98
C ILE A 110 6.43 1.75 -6.15
N PHE A 111 5.64 1.80 -7.22
CA PHE A 111 4.90 3.00 -7.61
C PHE A 111 3.48 3.08 -7.04
N TYR A 112 2.88 1.95 -6.66
CA TYR A 112 1.52 1.93 -6.09
C TYR A 112 1.56 1.48 -4.63
N ALA A 113 1.41 2.43 -3.71
CA ALA A 113 1.18 2.16 -2.29
C ALA A 113 -0.32 1.89 -2.02
N PRO A 114 -0.69 1.06 -1.02
CA PRO A 114 0.17 0.22 -0.16
C PRO A 114 0.77 -0.98 -0.91
N PHE A 115 1.77 -1.64 -0.32
CA PHE A 115 2.40 -2.84 -0.90
C PHE A 115 1.34 -3.92 -1.22
N PRO A 116 1.48 -4.70 -2.32
CA PRO A 116 0.51 -5.72 -2.67
C PRO A 116 0.24 -6.71 -1.52
N PRO A 117 -1.02 -7.00 -1.17
CA PRO A 117 -1.35 -7.93 -0.09
C PRO A 117 -0.83 -9.35 -0.38
N LEU A 118 -0.62 -10.14 0.67
CA LEU A 118 0.00 -11.48 0.63
C LEU A 118 -0.59 -12.40 -0.45
N TRP A 119 -1.91 -12.36 -0.67
CA TRP A 119 -2.56 -13.22 -1.65
C TRP A 119 -2.17 -12.88 -3.11
N LYS A 120 -1.84 -11.62 -3.44
CA LYS A 120 -1.31 -11.23 -4.76
C LYS A 120 0.12 -11.73 -4.96
N VAL A 121 0.92 -11.74 -3.89
CA VAL A 121 2.27 -12.36 -3.87
C VAL A 121 2.15 -13.87 -4.09
N LEU A 122 1.17 -14.50 -3.45
CA LEU A 122 0.90 -15.94 -3.58
C LEU A 122 0.45 -16.30 -5.01
N LEU A 123 -0.35 -15.44 -5.65
CA LEU A 123 -0.70 -15.58 -7.07
C LEU A 123 0.51 -15.46 -8.00
N LEU A 124 1.43 -14.52 -7.74
CA LEU A 124 2.68 -14.42 -8.49
C LEU A 124 3.54 -15.67 -8.30
N ALA A 125 3.67 -16.15 -7.06
CA ALA A 125 4.41 -17.38 -6.76
C ALA A 125 3.79 -18.59 -7.49
N LEU A 126 2.46 -18.71 -7.49
CA LEU A 126 1.73 -19.74 -8.23
C LEU A 126 2.00 -19.67 -9.74
N HIS A 127 1.95 -18.48 -10.32
CA HIS A 127 2.24 -18.26 -11.74
C HIS A 127 3.68 -18.69 -12.10
N ILE A 128 4.66 -18.28 -11.31
CA ILE A 128 6.08 -18.66 -11.49
C ILE A 128 6.23 -20.17 -11.39
N MET A 129 5.58 -20.79 -10.40
CA MET A 129 5.61 -22.23 -10.16
C MET A 129 5.08 -23.03 -11.35
N ILE A 130 3.95 -22.62 -11.93
CA ILE A 130 3.37 -23.25 -13.12
C ILE A 130 4.26 -23.02 -14.34
N THR A 131 4.82 -21.82 -14.50
CA THR A 131 5.75 -21.48 -15.60
C THR A 131 6.99 -22.39 -15.59
N PHE A 132 7.59 -22.63 -14.42
CA PHE A 132 8.70 -23.57 -14.29
C PHE A 132 8.30 -25.01 -14.58
N TRP A 133 7.09 -25.41 -14.15
CA TRP A 133 6.54 -26.74 -14.47
C TRP A 133 6.36 -26.92 -15.99
N LEU A 134 5.94 -25.88 -16.70
CA LEU A 134 5.77 -25.89 -18.14
C LEU A 134 7.10 -25.92 -18.92
N THR A 135 8.16 -25.31 -18.37
CA THR A 135 9.45 -25.12 -19.06
C THR A 135 10.46 -26.26 -18.82
N GLY A 136 10.24 -27.12 -17.83
CA GLY A 136 11.21 -28.18 -17.53
C GLY A 136 11.18 -29.31 -18.57
N ALA A 137 12.35 -29.63 -19.15
CA ALA A 137 12.49 -30.72 -20.12
C ALA A 137 12.44 -32.12 -19.48
N ASN A 138 12.76 -32.25 -18.18
CA ASN A 138 12.85 -33.53 -17.46
C ASN A 138 12.15 -33.43 -16.08
N ARG A 139 11.35 -34.44 -15.71
CA ARG A 139 10.61 -34.48 -14.42
C ARG A 139 11.52 -34.35 -13.21
N LYS A 140 12.71 -34.97 -13.23
CA LYS A 140 13.69 -34.85 -12.13
C LYS A 140 14.22 -33.42 -12.00
N GLN A 141 14.46 -32.74 -13.12
CA GLN A 141 14.94 -31.36 -13.13
C GLN A 141 13.84 -30.35 -12.75
N GLN A 142 12.58 -30.63 -13.10
CA GLN A 142 11.41 -29.87 -12.64
C GLN A 142 11.27 -29.94 -11.13
N LEU A 143 11.31 -31.14 -10.55
CA LEU A 143 11.24 -31.35 -9.10
C LEU A 143 12.40 -30.68 -8.36
N LEU A 144 13.62 -30.76 -8.90
CA LEU A 144 14.79 -30.13 -8.28
C LEU A 144 14.69 -28.59 -8.28
N ARG A 145 14.27 -27.99 -9.41
CA ARG A 145 14.05 -26.53 -9.50
C ARG A 145 12.93 -26.08 -8.55
N PHE A 146 11.86 -26.85 -8.47
CA PHE A 146 10.74 -26.60 -7.56
C PHE A 146 11.16 -26.66 -6.10
N ALA A 147 11.89 -27.72 -5.71
CA ALA A 147 12.45 -27.86 -4.38
C ALA A 147 13.39 -26.68 -4.05
N SER A 148 14.26 -26.28 -4.99
CA SER A 148 15.19 -25.16 -4.76
C SER A 148 14.48 -23.83 -4.49
N ILE A 149 13.38 -23.52 -5.18
CA ILE A 149 12.64 -22.26 -4.96
C ILE A 149 11.94 -22.28 -3.60
N ILE A 150 11.33 -23.42 -3.24
CA ILE A 150 10.71 -23.58 -1.91
C ILE A 150 11.78 -23.46 -0.83
N THR A 151 12.92 -24.13 -0.99
CA THR A 151 14.03 -24.05 -0.05
C THR A 151 14.55 -22.61 0.05
N ILE A 152 14.76 -21.90 -1.05
CA ILE A 152 15.19 -20.49 -1.02
C ILE A 152 14.14 -19.62 -0.31
N GLY A 153 12.85 -19.83 -0.58
CA GLY A 153 11.75 -19.09 0.08
C GLY A 153 11.70 -19.34 1.58
N VAL A 154 11.77 -20.61 2.00
CA VAL A 154 11.78 -21.02 3.41
C VAL A 154 13.04 -20.51 4.10
N MET A 155 14.21 -20.66 3.49
CA MET A 155 15.47 -20.16 4.03
C MET A 155 15.47 -18.64 4.14
N SER A 156 14.90 -17.91 3.18
CA SER A 156 14.76 -16.45 3.26
C SER A 156 13.86 -16.04 4.43
N MET A 157 12.77 -16.76 4.67
CA MET A 157 11.88 -16.51 5.81
C MET A 157 12.56 -16.81 7.14
N LEU A 158 13.32 -17.90 7.24
CA LEU A 158 14.11 -18.25 8.41
C LEU A 158 15.23 -17.23 8.66
N ILE A 159 15.92 -16.77 7.61
CA ILE A 159 16.96 -15.75 7.72
C ILE A 159 16.37 -14.45 8.30
N VAL A 160 15.17 -14.02 7.88
CA VAL A 160 14.53 -12.83 8.46
C VAL A 160 14.28 -12.98 9.97
N GLN A 161 13.93 -14.18 10.43
CA GLN A 161 13.73 -14.45 11.87
C GLN A 161 15.05 -14.56 12.65
N VAL A 162 16.11 -15.06 12.02
CA VAL A 162 17.43 -15.25 12.63
C VAL A 162 18.29 -13.98 12.57
N PHE A 163 18.02 -13.08 11.62
CA PHE A 163 18.78 -11.86 11.37
C PHE A 163 18.92 -10.94 12.60
N PRO A 164 17.88 -10.74 13.45
CA PRO A 164 18.03 -9.98 14.69
C PRO A 164 19.08 -10.56 15.64
N PHE A 165 19.22 -11.88 15.72
CA PHE A 165 20.20 -12.55 16.58
C PHE A 165 21.62 -12.46 16.02
N ILE A 166 21.77 -12.54 14.70
CA ILE A 166 23.06 -12.28 14.03
C ILE A 166 23.51 -10.84 14.33
N ARG A 167 22.59 -9.87 14.19
CA ARG A 167 22.87 -8.46 14.51
C ARG A 167 23.23 -8.27 15.98
N LEU A 168 22.56 -8.97 16.89
CA LEU A 168 22.87 -8.96 18.32
C LEU A 168 24.30 -9.46 18.57
N MET A 169 24.69 -10.58 17.95
CA MET A 169 26.02 -11.16 18.13
C MET A 169 27.14 -10.27 17.58
N PHE A 170 26.94 -9.67 16.41
CA PHE A 170 27.86 -8.66 15.89
C PHE A 170 27.94 -7.45 16.84
N GLY A 171 26.81 -7.01 17.41
CA GLY A 171 26.78 -5.96 18.43
C GLY A 171 27.68 -6.26 19.62
N PHE A 172 27.55 -7.45 20.21
CA PHE A 172 28.40 -7.90 21.31
C PHE A 172 29.89 -7.97 20.90
N MET A 173 30.21 -8.53 19.73
CA MET A 173 31.60 -8.55 19.26
C MET A 173 32.18 -7.13 19.12
N THR A 174 31.42 -6.20 18.53
CA THR A 174 31.88 -4.82 18.39
C THR A 174 32.05 -4.12 19.73
N GLU A 175 31.19 -4.42 20.71
CA GLU A 175 31.30 -3.89 22.07
C GLU A 175 32.57 -4.42 22.77
N PHE A 176 32.85 -5.72 22.68
CA PHE A 176 34.09 -6.30 23.21
C PHE A 176 35.34 -5.72 22.57
N ILE A 177 35.32 -5.51 21.24
CA ILE A 177 36.43 -4.86 20.52
C ILE A 177 36.58 -3.41 20.96
N ALA A 178 35.48 -2.66 21.07
CA ALA A 178 35.49 -1.27 21.49
C ALA A 178 36.00 -1.11 22.94
N LEU A 179 35.61 -2.01 23.84
CA LEU A 179 36.13 -2.07 25.20
C LEU A 179 37.61 -2.41 25.20
N GLY A 180 38.05 -3.41 24.43
CA GLY A 180 39.46 -3.77 24.30
C GLY A 180 40.32 -2.62 23.79
N VAL A 181 39.86 -1.91 22.75
CA VAL A 181 40.52 -0.72 22.20
C VAL A 181 40.51 0.43 23.21
N GLY A 182 39.38 0.65 23.89
CA GLY A 182 39.26 1.67 24.93
C GLY A 182 40.23 1.46 26.09
N TYR A 183 40.36 0.21 26.57
CA TYR A 183 41.34 -0.15 27.59
C TYR A 183 42.78 -0.01 27.10
N ALA A 184 43.06 -0.36 25.84
CA ALA A 184 44.40 -0.22 25.26
C ALA A 184 44.81 1.25 25.06
N LEU A 185 43.85 2.14 24.77
CA LEU A 185 44.09 3.58 24.63
C LEU A 185 44.07 4.33 25.97
N MET A 186 43.52 3.74 27.03
CA MET A 186 43.43 4.35 28.37
C MET A 186 44.78 4.88 28.92
N PRO A 187 45.91 4.16 28.77
CA PRO A 187 47.22 4.67 29.21
C PRO A 187 47.69 5.87 28.40
N LEU A 188 47.42 5.89 27.09
CA LEU A 188 47.75 6.99 26.19
C LEU A 188 46.91 8.23 26.49
N ILE A 189 45.61 8.06 26.76
CA ILE A 189 44.70 9.14 27.13
C ILE A 189 45.12 9.74 28.48
N LYS A 190 45.40 8.89 29.48
CA LYS A 190 45.91 9.34 30.79
C LYS A 190 47.28 10.03 30.69
N ALA A 191 48.18 9.54 29.84
CA ALA A 191 49.48 10.16 29.61
C ALA A 191 49.38 11.50 28.87
N ALA A 192 48.39 11.65 27.98
CA ALA A 192 48.10 12.92 27.31
C ALA A 192 47.47 13.95 28.28
N GLU A 193 46.66 13.49 29.24
CA GLU A 193 46.05 14.34 30.28
C GLU A 193 47.06 14.79 31.34
N MET A 194 48.11 14.00 31.63
CA MET A 194 49.18 14.35 32.56
C MET A 194 50.27 15.26 31.97
N LYS A 195 50.31 15.44 30.64
CA LYS A 195 51.26 16.36 30.00
C LYS A 195 50.58 17.70 29.77
N ASP A 196 50.94 18.68 30.59
CA ASP A 196 50.60 20.09 30.41
C ASP A 196 50.91 20.51 28.95
N THR A 197 49.85 20.82 28.20
CA THR A 197 49.90 21.00 26.74
C THR A 197 50.20 22.44 26.32
N GLU A 198 50.90 23.21 27.15
CA GLU A 198 51.29 24.58 26.80
C GLU A 198 52.65 24.66 26.08
N GLY A 199 53.56 23.70 26.29
CA GLY A 199 54.93 23.77 25.75
C GLY A 199 55.16 23.08 24.39
N VAL A 200 54.31 22.14 23.98
CA VAL A 200 54.60 21.25 22.83
C VAL A 200 54.19 21.86 21.48
N TRP A 201 53.21 22.77 21.47
CA TRP A 201 52.73 23.42 20.24
C TRP A 201 53.58 24.62 19.81
N ALA A 202 54.49 25.10 20.66
CA ALA A 202 55.29 26.31 20.39
C ALA A 202 56.56 26.07 19.54
N ASN A 203 56.97 24.83 19.24
CA ASN A 203 58.33 24.59 18.74
C ASN A 203 58.49 23.63 17.54
N LYS A 204 57.57 23.61 16.58
CA LYS A 204 57.82 22.97 15.27
C LYS A 204 57.41 23.84 14.09
N GLY A 205 57.96 25.05 14.07
CA GLY A 205 58.02 25.91 12.89
C GLY A 205 59.19 25.54 11.96
N HIS A 206 59.24 24.31 11.41
CA HIS A 206 60.22 23.94 10.37
C HIS A 206 59.57 23.02 9.33
N LEU A 207 58.78 23.58 8.42
CA LEU A 207 58.28 22.85 7.26
C LEU A 207 59.33 22.91 6.14
N LEU A 208 59.99 21.78 5.87
CA LEU A 208 60.80 21.57 4.66
C LEU A 208 59.85 21.50 3.45
N LYS A 209 60.08 22.35 2.43
CA LYS A 209 59.35 22.32 1.15
C LYS A 209 59.64 21.00 0.40
N PRO A 210 58.67 20.39 -0.30
CA PRO A 210 58.91 19.17 -1.06
C PRO A 210 59.66 19.48 -2.37
N ARG A 211 60.68 18.67 -2.64
CA ARG A 211 61.45 18.62 -3.89
C ARG A 211 60.71 17.68 -4.85
N ILE A 212 60.40 18.14 -6.05
CA ILE A 212 59.82 17.31 -7.13
C ILE A 212 60.99 16.69 -7.88
N GLU A 213 61.08 15.35 -7.90
CA GLU A 213 61.97 14.61 -8.80
C GLU A 213 61.13 13.97 -9.91
N ASP A 214 61.47 14.36 -11.15
CA ASP A 214 61.00 13.76 -12.38
C ASP A 214 61.55 12.34 -12.57
N GLY A 215 60.71 11.46 -13.12
CA GLY A 215 61.16 10.26 -13.84
C GLY A 215 61.19 8.96 -13.05
N LYS A 216 60.02 8.30 -12.92
CA LYS A 216 59.95 6.83 -12.74
C LYS A 216 58.85 6.23 -13.63
N LYS A 217 59.22 5.16 -14.33
CA LYS A 217 58.39 4.35 -15.24
C LYS A 217 57.00 4.07 -14.64
N LEU A 218 55.96 4.15 -15.46
CA LEU A 218 54.60 3.71 -15.10
C LEU A 218 54.66 2.29 -14.51
N PRO A 219 54.19 2.06 -13.27
CA PRO A 219 54.19 0.75 -12.68
C PRO A 219 53.13 -0.13 -13.34
N ASP A 220 53.42 -1.42 -13.42
CA ASP A 220 52.47 -2.44 -13.87
C ASP A 220 51.22 -2.39 -12.99
N PHE A 221 50.05 -2.27 -13.61
CA PHE A 221 48.83 -1.90 -12.90
C PHE A 221 48.20 -3.10 -12.18
N ASP A 222 48.11 -3.03 -10.86
CA ASP A 222 47.47 -4.06 -10.04
C ASP A 222 45.93 -4.04 -10.21
N PRO A 223 45.29 -5.14 -10.65
CA PRO A 223 43.84 -5.22 -10.86
C PRO A 223 43.01 -5.00 -9.59
N ILE A 224 43.62 -5.17 -8.40
CA ILE A 224 43.00 -4.88 -7.10
C ILE A 224 42.86 -3.37 -6.90
N LEU A 225 43.81 -2.57 -7.41
CA LEU A 225 43.80 -1.11 -7.32
C LEU A 225 42.71 -0.50 -8.22
N ILE A 226 42.52 -1.06 -9.41
CA ILE A 226 41.44 -0.65 -10.34
C ILE A 226 40.07 -1.03 -9.79
N ASN A 227 39.93 -2.23 -9.20
CA ASN A 227 38.69 -2.66 -8.56
C ASN A 227 38.34 -1.83 -7.32
N THR A 228 39.31 -1.46 -6.50
CA THR A 228 39.08 -0.56 -5.36
C THR A 228 38.75 0.86 -5.83
N ALA A 229 39.44 1.38 -6.86
CA ALA A 229 39.13 2.68 -7.45
C ALA A 229 37.72 2.71 -8.09
N THR A 230 37.31 1.66 -8.81
CA THR A 230 35.95 1.56 -9.38
C THR A 230 34.89 1.41 -8.31
N ILE A 231 35.14 0.65 -7.23
CA ILE A 231 34.21 0.59 -6.08
C ILE A 231 34.07 1.97 -5.43
N ILE A 232 35.16 2.73 -5.26
CA ILE A 232 35.11 4.10 -4.71
C ILE A 232 34.31 5.01 -5.64
N VAL A 233 34.54 4.98 -6.95
CA VAL A 233 33.80 5.77 -7.95
C VAL A 233 32.31 5.40 -7.96
N CYS A 234 31.98 4.11 -7.95
CA CYS A 234 30.60 3.63 -7.85
C CYS A 234 29.93 4.06 -6.53
N THR A 235 30.67 4.05 -5.43
CA THR A 235 30.19 4.50 -4.11
C THR A 235 29.94 6.01 -4.11
N VAL A 236 30.80 6.80 -4.74
CA VAL A 236 30.63 8.25 -4.90
C VAL A 236 29.42 8.56 -5.79
N ILE A 237 29.22 7.82 -6.89
CA ILE A 237 28.04 7.96 -7.75
C ILE A 237 26.77 7.56 -7.00
N ALA A 238 26.80 6.47 -6.23
CA ALA A 238 25.66 6.04 -5.41
C ALA A 238 25.34 7.09 -4.33
N ILE A 239 26.34 7.62 -3.64
CA ILE A 239 26.18 8.72 -2.66
C ILE A 239 25.63 9.97 -3.34
N TYR A 240 26.10 10.32 -4.55
CA TYR A 240 25.61 11.47 -5.31
C TYR A 240 24.13 11.28 -5.71
N VAL A 241 23.75 10.10 -6.20
CA VAL A 241 22.36 9.76 -6.57
C VAL A 241 21.46 9.77 -5.33
N VAL A 242 21.89 9.15 -4.23
CA VAL A 242 21.17 9.16 -2.95
C VAL A 242 21.04 10.59 -2.41
N ARG A 243 22.10 11.41 -2.47
CA ARG A 243 22.04 12.83 -2.12
C ARG A 243 21.11 13.61 -3.03
N LYS A 244 21.08 13.33 -4.34
CA LYS A 244 20.18 13.99 -5.30
C LYS A 244 18.72 13.65 -5.02
N ILE A 245 18.44 12.39 -4.64
CA ILE A 245 17.12 11.94 -4.21
C ILE A 245 16.74 12.59 -2.87
N ILE A 246 17.63 12.61 -1.87
CA ILE A 246 17.37 13.22 -0.55
C ILE A 246 17.22 14.74 -0.64
N LYS A 247 18.03 15.42 -1.45
CA LYS A 247 17.97 16.88 -1.64
C LYS A 247 16.67 17.29 -2.33
N ASN A 248 16.15 16.47 -3.25
CA ASN A 248 14.85 16.67 -3.88
C ASN A 248 13.66 16.17 -3.02
N ARG A 249 13.90 15.43 -1.91
CA ARG A 249 12.88 15.10 -0.91
C ARG A 249 12.57 16.23 0.08
N LYS A 250 13.33 17.33 0.10
CA LYS A 250 13.06 18.47 1.00
C LYS A 250 11.77 19.24 0.67
N HIS A 251 11.13 18.97 -0.48
CA HIS A 251 9.78 19.46 -0.81
C HIS A 251 8.67 18.41 -0.53
N LEU A 252 9.02 17.23 -0.01
CA LEU A 252 8.11 16.15 0.37
C LEU A 252 8.42 15.63 1.79
N SER A 253 8.78 16.54 2.70
CA SER A 253 8.81 16.23 4.13
C SER A 253 7.39 16.30 4.67
N LEU A 254 6.73 15.14 4.79
CA LEU A 254 5.69 14.99 5.80
C LEU A 254 6.34 15.15 7.17
N PRO A 255 5.79 15.99 8.07
CA PRO A 255 6.29 16.11 9.43
C PRO A 255 6.17 14.76 10.14
N ASN A 256 7.17 14.45 10.99
CA ASN A 256 7.20 13.27 11.84
C ASN A 256 5.84 13.06 12.53
N MET A 257 5.12 12.02 12.12
CA MET A 257 3.93 11.59 12.85
C MET A 257 4.40 10.63 13.94
N PRO A 258 4.28 10.98 15.22
CA PRO A 258 4.50 10.02 16.30
C PRO A 258 3.46 8.91 16.15
N VAL A 259 3.89 7.69 16.41
CA VAL A 259 3.00 6.56 16.71
C VAL A 259 2.14 6.99 17.90
N PHE A 260 0.93 7.44 17.60
CA PHE A 260 -0.10 7.76 18.57
C PHE A 260 -1.42 7.24 18.05
N GLU A 261 -1.93 6.21 18.71
CA GLU A 261 -3.34 5.85 18.64
C GLU A 261 -4.17 7.10 18.93
N SER A 262 -4.94 7.56 17.94
CA SER A 262 -6.09 8.42 18.22
C SER A 262 -7.15 8.21 17.14
N THR A 263 -8.30 7.81 17.63
CA THR A 263 -9.61 7.94 17.02
C THR A 263 -9.83 9.34 16.44
N ILE A 264 -9.52 9.56 15.17
CA ILE A 264 -10.07 10.70 14.42
C ILE A 264 -10.45 10.22 13.02
N ILE A 265 -11.75 10.08 12.83
CA ILE A 265 -12.41 10.04 11.53
C ILE A 265 -12.10 11.36 10.83
N THR A 266 -11.31 11.33 9.76
CA THR A 266 -11.36 12.36 8.72
C THR A 266 -11.32 11.71 7.35
N ASP A 267 -12.44 11.89 6.65
CA ASP A 267 -12.61 11.63 5.22
C ASP A 267 -11.59 12.42 4.41
N LYS A 268 -10.73 11.71 3.67
CA LYS A 268 -10.38 12.04 2.28
C LYS A 268 -9.99 10.75 1.56
N GLU A 269 -10.98 10.03 1.04
CA GLU A 269 -10.80 9.23 -0.18
C GLU A 269 -12.16 8.98 -0.83
N GLY A 270 -12.37 9.72 -1.92
CA GLY A 270 -13.60 9.72 -2.68
C GLY A 270 -13.77 8.45 -3.50
N ILE A 271 -15.03 8.01 -3.52
CA ILE A 271 -15.68 7.22 -4.59
C ILE A 271 -15.26 5.74 -4.67
N SER A 272 -15.62 4.97 -3.63
CA SER A 272 -16.19 3.60 -3.80
C SER A 272 -16.58 2.94 -2.46
N GLN A 273 -16.81 3.72 -1.39
CA GLN A 273 -17.43 3.14 -0.19
C GLN A 273 -18.88 2.78 -0.48
N LYS A 274 -19.05 1.49 -0.79
CA LYS A 274 -20.27 0.69 -0.62
C LYS A 274 -21.24 1.35 0.37
N ARG A 275 -22.21 2.09 -0.19
CA ARG A 275 -23.54 2.21 0.40
C ARG A 275 -23.96 0.80 0.81
N PHE A 276 -24.42 0.63 2.05
CA PHE A 276 -24.80 -0.62 2.73
C PHE A 276 -23.91 -1.11 3.89
N LYS A 277 -23.18 -0.23 4.59
CA LYS A 277 -23.21 -0.36 6.06
C LYS A 277 -24.57 0.14 6.55
N ARG A 278 -25.56 -0.75 6.61
CA ARG A 278 -26.69 -0.54 7.52
C ARG A 278 -26.07 -0.45 8.91
N ASN A 279 -26.01 0.74 9.48
CA ASN A 279 -25.71 0.91 10.90
C ASN A 279 -26.66 -0.03 11.64
N LYS A 280 -26.13 -1.10 12.24
CA LYS A 280 -26.95 -1.96 13.09
C LYS A 280 -27.54 -1.04 14.16
N PRO A 281 -28.87 -1.03 14.36
CA PRO A 281 -29.45 -0.19 15.39
C PRO A 281 -28.79 -0.55 16.72
N PRO A 282 -28.35 0.44 17.51
CA PRO A 282 -27.69 0.20 18.81
C PRO A 282 -28.61 -0.63 19.72
N HIS A 283 -28.08 -1.41 20.67
CA HIS A 283 -28.90 -2.34 21.47
C HIS A 283 -29.91 -1.61 22.38
N ASN A 284 -29.51 -0.49 22.96
CA ASN A 284 -30.31 0.31 23.90
C ASN A 284 -31.51 1.00 23.20
N GLU A 285 -32.69 0.96 23.82
CA GLU A 285 -33.94 1.47 23.23
C GLU A 285 -33.92 2.98 22.93
N ILE A 286 -33.36 3.80 23.83
CA ILE A 286 -33.26 5.25 23.63
C ILE A 286 -32.35 5.57 22.44
N ARG A 287 -31.20 4.87 22.34
CA ARG A 287 -30.31 5.03 21.18
C ARG A 287 -30.96 4.57 19.87
N LYS A 288 -31.80 3.52 19.90
CA LYS A 288 -32.57 3.07 18.72
C LYS A 288 -33.55 4.14 18.28
N GLU A 289 -34.25 4.76 19.22
CA GLU A 289 -35.24 5.78 18.90
C GLU A 289 -34.58 7.06 18.36
N ILE A 290 -33.41 7.48 18.85
CA ILE A 290 -32.65 8.60 18.25
C ILE A 290 -32.20 8.27 16.82
N PHE A 291 -31.71 7.05 16.59
CA PHE A 291 -31.35 6.64 15.23
C PHE A 291 -32.57 6.62 14.30
N LYS A 292 -33.74 6.18 14.79
CA LYS A 292 -35.00 6.27 14.04
C LYS A 292 -35.40 7.73 13.77
N LEU A 293 -35.26 8.60 14.77
CA LEU A 293 -35.56 10.03 14.66
C LEU A 293 -34.74 10.69 13.54
N GLU A 294 -33.43 10.46 13.53
CA GLU A 294 -32.50 10.95 12.50
C GLU A 294 -32.91 10.46 11.09
N SER A 295 -33.34 9.20 10.98
CA SER A 295 -33.74 8.62 9.70
C SER A 295 -35.11 9.08 9.16
N LYS A 296 -36.02 9.50 10.05
CA LYS A 296 -37.42 9.84 9.70
C LYS A 296 -37.64 11.33 9.50
N LEU A 297 -36.88 12.17 10.20
CA LEU A 297 -36.95 13.61 10.03
C LEU A 297 -36.38 14.00 8.67
N SER A 298 -36.98 15.01 8.05
CA SER A 298 -36.62 15.54 6.74
C SER A 298 -36.19 16.99 6.89
N PRO A 299 -35.33 17.53 6.00
CA PRO A 299 -34.93 18.94 6.06
C PRO A 299 -36.14 19.88 6.17
N PRO A 300 -36.13 20.84 7.12
CA PRO A 300 -35.01 21.31 7.95
C PRO A 300 -34.80 20.59 9.31
N LEU A 301 -35.68 19.64 9.67
CA LEU A 301 -35.69 19.00 11.00
C LEU A 301 -34.71 17.84 11.16
N ASN A 302 -34.05 17.38 10.08
CA ASN A 302 -33.06 16.31 10.21
C ASN A 302 -31.72 16.84 10.74
N ARG A 303 -30.92 15.94 11.30
CA ARG A 303 -29.58 16.25 11.78
C ARG A 303 -28.64 16.49 10.60
N GLU A 304 -27.82 17.53 10.70
CA GLU A 304 -26.77 17.82 9.74
C GLU A 304 -25.52 16.96 9.97
N ARG A 305 -24.70 16.83 8.92
CA ARG A 305 -23.52 15.98 8.98
C ARG A 305 -22.46 16.63 9.88
N GLY A 306 -22.11 15.94 10.97
CA GLY A 306 -21.12 16.43 11.94
C GLY A 306 -21.73 17.24 13.09
N GLU A 307 -23.03 17.51 13.05
CA GLU A 307 -23.79 18.14 14.14
C GLU A 307 -23.90 17.20 15.34
N THR A 308 -23.84 17.70 16.58
CA THR A 308 -24.10 16.90 17.78
C THR A 308 -25.60 16.74 18.02
N VAL A 309 -26.03 15.81 18.89
CA VAL A 309 -27.46 15.66 19.20
C VAL A 309 -27.98 16.90 19.92
N GLU A 310 -27.14 17.51 20.75
CA GLU A 310 -27.40 18.74 21.48
C GLU A 310 -27.62 19.91 20.52
N ALA A 311 -26.65 20.17 19.63
CA ALA A 311 -26.73 21.27 18.66
C ALA A 311 -27.93 21.09 17.70
N TRP A 312 -28.22 19.85 17.31
CA TRP A 312 -29.36 19.55 16.45
C TRP A 312 -30.71 19.89 17.11
N LEU A 313 -30.89 19.53 18.38
CA LEU A 313 -32.14 19.78 19.10
C LEU A 313 -32.30 21.24 19.49
N GLU A 314 -31.20 21.92 19.82
CA GLU A 314 -31.16 23.37 20.05
C GLU A 314 -31.58 24.12 18.78
N ARG A 315 -31.02 23.75 17.62
CA ARG A 315 -31.41 24.31 16.32
C ARG A 315 -32.90 24.14 16.01
N ILE A 316 -33.46 22.95 16.21
CA ILE A 316 -34.90 22.73 15.99
C ILE A 316 -35.74 23.61 16.92
N ASN A 317 -35.31 23.78 18.17
CA ASN A 317 -36.06 24.56 19.14
C ASN A 317 -36.01 26.06 18.83
N ASP A 318 -34.85 26.56 18.39
CA ASP A 318 -34.61 27.99 18.16
C ASP A 318 -35.08 28.46 16.77
N GLU A 319 -34.89 27.66 15.73
CA GLU A 319 -35.21 28.05 14.34
C GLU A 319 -36.65 27.74 13.94
N GLU A 320 -37.23 26.66 14.47
CA GLU A 320 -38.54 26.16 14.04
C GLU A 320 -39.65 26.36 15.10
N GLU A 321 -39.33 27.05 16.21
CA GLU A 321 -40.24 27.36 17.34
C GLU A 321 -41.07 26.14 17.81
N VAL A 322 -40.47 24.95 17.80
CA VAL A 322 -41.19 23.73 18.14
C VAL A 322 -41.30 23.61 19.66
N ASN A 323 -42.52 23.53 20.19
CA ASN A 323 -42.78 23.37 21.64
C ASN A 323 -42.39 21.97 22.15
N ILE A 324 -41.09 21.72 22.26
CA ILE A 324 -40.48 20.48 22.75
C ILE A 324 -39.53 20.81 23.88
N GLN A 325 -39.50 19.95 24.88
CA GLN A 325 -38.51 20.03 25.95
C GLN A 325 -37.21 19.36 25.48
N SER A 326 -36.41 20.09 24.70
CA SER A 326 -35.15 19.60 24.10
C SER A 326 -34.19 19.00 25.15
N HIS A 327 -34.14 19.58 26.35
CA HIS A 327 -33.35 19.07 27.48
C HIS A 327 -33.71 17.64 27.87
N ILE A 328 -34.98 17.22 27.82
CA ILE A 328 -35.39 15.84 28.14
C ILE A 328 -34.81 14.84 27.14
N ILE A 329 -34.79 15.20 25.86
CA ILE A 329 -34.23 14.34 24.80
C ILE A 329 -32.70 14.25 24.94
N ILE A 330 -32.05 15.37 25.25
CA ILE A 330 -30.60 15.46 25.48
C ILE A 330 -30.17 14.65 26.70
N ASP A 331 -30.88 14.81 27.83
CA ASP A 331 -30.57 14.15 29.09
C ASP A 331 -30.78 12.64 28.98
N ALA A 332 -31.87 12.21 28.35
CA ALA A 332 -32.13 10.81 28.07
C ALA A 332 -31.03 10.20 27.18
N TYR A 333 -30.57 10.91 26.15
CA TYR A 333 -29.46 10.46 25.31
C TYR A 333 -28.15 10.35 26.08
N ASN A 334 -27.79 11.37 26.85
CA ASN A 334 -26.54 11.43 27.58
C ASN A 334 -26.48 10.39 28.71
N ALA A 335 -27.61 10.14 29.38
CA ALA A 335 -27.74 9.06 30.36
C ALA A 335 -27.40 7.69 29.76
N VAL A 336 -27.87 7.39 28.54
CA VAL A 336 -27.60 6.11 27.88
C VAL A 336 -26.33 6.12 27.01
N ARG A 337 -25.64 7.24 26.84
CA ARG A 337 -24.46 7.37 25.96
C ARG A 337 -23.26 6.58 26.49
N TYR A 338 -23.10 6.56 27.81
CA TYR A 338 -22.00 5.87 28.49
C TYR A 338 -22.45 4.81 29.51
N SER A 339 -23.76 4.65 29.72
CA SER A 339 -24.32 3.62 30.60
C SER A 339 -25.20 2.63 29.84
N ASN A 340 -25.25 1.39 30.32
CA ASN A 340 -26.16 0.34 29.83
C ASN A 340 -27.47 0.26 30.65
N GLY A 341 -27.75 1.27 31.49
CA GLY A 341 -28.94 1.27 32.34
C GLY A 341 -30.23 1.40 31.53
N GLU A 342 -31.20 0.53 31.79
CA GLU A 342 -32.56 0.66 31.29
C GLU A 342 -33.38 1.47 32.31
N ASN A 343 -33.58 2.76 32.04
CA ASN A 343 -34.47 3.60 32.85
C ASN A 343 -35.79 3.80 32.09
N THR A 344 -36.81 3.05 32.52
CA THR A 344 -38.13 3.01 31.86
C THR A 344 -38.89 4.33 31.96
N VAL A 345 -38.65 5.13 33.00
CA VAL A 345 -39.27 6.46 33.20
C VAL A 345 -38.73 7.45 32.18
N LEU A 346 -37.38 7.55 32.07
CA LEU A 346 -36.73 8.42 31.08
C LEU A 346 -37.09 8.04 29.64
N LEU A 347 -37.29 6.74 29.36
CA LEU A 347 -37.70 6.27 28.05
C LEU A 347 -39.13 6.72 27.68
N HIS A 348 -40.03 6.79 28.66
CA HIS A 348 -41.41 7.24 28.43
C HIS A 348 -41.45 8.73 28.09
N GLU A 349 -40.83 9.57 28.92
CA GLU A 349 -40.71 11.02 28.70
C GLU A 349 -40.03 11.33 27.36
N PHE A 350 -38.95 10.60 27.05
CA PHE A 350 -38.28 10.71 25.76
C PHE A 350 -39.21 10.39 24.57
N LYS A 351 -40.04 9.35 24.67
CA LYS A 351 -40.96 8.96 23.59
C LYS A 351 -42.07 9.98 23.38
N GLU A 352 -42.55 10.62 24.45
CA GLU A 352 -43.56 11.68 24.34
C GLU A 352 -43.03 12.89 23.58
N GLU A 353 -41.83 13.37 23.94
CA GLU A 353 -41.20 14.51 23.26
C GLU A 353 -40.86 14.20 21.79
N VAL A 354 -40.37 12.99 21.51
CA VAL A 354 -40.17 12.52 20.14
C VAL A 354 -41.48 12.45 19.33
N HIS A 355 -42.60 12.11 19.97
CA HIS A 355 -43.89 12.09 19.30
C HIS A 355 -44.35 13.50 18.88
N LYS A 356 -44.07 14.52 19.71
CA LYS A 356 -44.32 15.93 19.38
C LYS A 356 -43.54 16.36 18.12
N LEU A 357 -42.27 15.95 17.98
CA LEU A 357 -41.47 16.19 16.75
C LEU A 357 -42.12 15.59 15.51
N TYR A 358 -42.58 14.34 15.58
CA TYR A 358 -43.23 13.69 14.45
C TYR A 358 -44.57 14.35 14.09
N ALA A 359 -45.36 14.76 15.10
CA ALA A 359 -46.60 15.49 14.90
C ALA A 359 -46.34 16.84 14.21
N TYR A 360 -45.29 17.56 14.62
CA TYR A 360 -44.88 18.81 14.00
C TYR A 360 -44.42 18.62 12.55
N GLN A 361 -43.56 17.64 12.26
CA GLN A 361 -43.16 17.33 10.88
C GLN A 361 -44.37 16.99 9.99
N LYS A 362 -45.37 16.28 10.52
CA LYS A 362 -46.61 15.97 9.79
C LYS A 362 -47.44 17.24 9.51
N SER A 363 -47.50 18.18 10.45
CA SER A 363 -48.19 19.46 10.27
C SER A 363 -47.49 20.33 9.21
N LEU A 364 -46.15 20.39 9.20
CA LEU A 364 -45.35 21.07 8.18
C LEU A 364 -45.57 20.49 6.79
N LYS A 365 -45.59 19.15 6.66
CA LYS A 365 -45.90 18.49 5.37
C LYS A 365 -47.30 18.80 4.86
N LYS A 366 -48.27 19.00 5.76
CA LYS A 366 -49.64 19.40 5.41
C LYS A 366 -49.72 20.88 4.99
N LYS A 367 -48.93 21.77 5.60
CA LYS A 367 -48.86 23.20 5.21
C LYS A 367 -48.14 23.43 3.87
N ARG A 368 -47.22 22.53 3.47
CA ARG A 368 -46.47 22.61 2.20
C ARG A 368 -47.21 21.97 1.00
N LYS A 369 -48.31 21.25 1.23
CA LYS A 369 -49.23 20.77 0.19
C LYS A 369 -50.40 21.73 0.08
#